data_AF-A0A519U5M5-F1
#
_entry.id   AF-A0A519U5M5-F1
#
_cell.length_a   1.000
_cell.length_b   1.000
_cell.length_c   1.000
_cell.angle_alpha   90.00
_cell.angle_beta   90.00
_cell.angle_gamma   90.00
#
_symmetry.space_group_name_H-M   'P 1'
#
loop_
_entity.id
_entity.type
_entity.pdbx_description
1 polymer ?
#
loop_
_entity_poly.entity_id
_entity_poly.type
_entity_poly.pdbx_seq_one_letter_code
_entity_poly.pdbx_strand_id
1 'polypeptide(L)'
;MNRNEFLKSEEKLYLNKFEALRTRSDEYRLHLKSDQNLDESKDIRFRFFNLMYLCLIYFDINLLFHLNKLIKPEDINSIIPISDNATAFKISNDYKVFNNNSLIYNTTTFVETFFRSVLRQVDGDYFAGAFWKAKERVFKLTDVKVDTDFWLAVTVLFHVRNGIHNNGLHIGTSQQTQRMRVTYRGKTFVYEHGFPMAGYDYETLLSIVEDILDGVYRMCNHPNLKQMPLIQDIGTV
;
A
#
# COMPACT_ATOMS: atom_id res chain seq x y z
N MET A 1 -17.61 26.52 -9.34
CA MET A 1 -17.19 25.83 -8.11
C MET A 1 -15.78 26.30 -7.76
N ASN A 2 -15.55 26.79 -6.55
CA ASN A 2 -14.22 27.27 -6.14
C ASN A 2 -13.25 26.08 -6.01
N ARG A 3 -11.96 26.26 -6.32
CA ARG A 3 -10.89 25.26 -6.14
C ARG A 3 -10.93 24.60 -4.75
N ASN A 4 -11.23 25.37 -3.70
CA ASN A 4 -11.36 24.86 -2.33
C ASN A 4 -12.59 23.96 -2.12
N GLU A 5 -13.67 24.18 -2.87
CA GLU A 5 -14.87 23.33 -2.82
C GLU A 5 -14.64 22.03 -3.62
N PHE A 6 -13.95 22.12 -4.75
CA PHE A 6 -13.55 20.94 -5.54
C PHE A 6 -12.63 20.02 -4.74
N LEU A 7 -11.56 20.55 -4.15
CA LEU A 7 -10.62 19.77 -3.32
C LEU A 7 -11.34 19.10 -2.14
N LYS A 8 -12.25 19.82 -1.47
CA LYS A 8 -13.07 19.24 -0.40
C LYS A 8 -13.99 18.13 -0.88
N SER A 9 -14.52 18.19 -2.10
CA SER A 9 -15.38 17.15 -2.65
C SER A 9 -14.60 15.89 -3.01
N GLU A 10 -13.41 16.05 -3.58
CA GLU A 10 -12.52 14.95 -3.97
C GLU A 10 -11.94 14.24 -2.74
N GLU A 11 -11.48 14.99 -1.74
CA GLU A 11 -10.94 14.42 -0.50
C GLU A 11 -12.02 13.77 0.37
N LYS A 12 -13.28 14.24 0.33
CA LYS A 12 -14.41 13.52 0.93
C LYS A 12 -14.67 12.17 0.26
N LEU A 13 -14.52 12.10 -1.06
CA LEU A 13 -14.62 10.83 -1.78
C LEU A 13 -13.50 9.87 -1.32
N TYR A 14 -12.28 10.37 -1.10
CA TYR A 14 -11.18 9.56 -0.59
C TYR A 14 -11.43 9.07 0.84
N LEU A 15 -11.98 9.90 1.74
CA LEU A 15 -12.37 9.46 3.10
C LEU A 15 -13.36 8.30 3.06
N ASN A 16 -14.40 8.39 2.22
CA ASN A 16 -15.36 7.29 2.08
C ASN A 16 -14.70 6.00 1.55
N LYS A 17 -13.72 6.13 0.64
CA LYS A 17 -12.95 4.97 0.14
C LYS A 17 -12.06 4.37 1.23
N PHE A 18 -11.37 5.19 2.03
CA PHE A 18 -10.59 4.71 3.17
C PHE A 18 -11.47 3.99 4.19
N GLU A 19 -12.64 4.55 4.52
CA GLU A 19 -13.62 3.91 5.40
C GLU A 19 -14.06 2.54 4.85
N ALA A 20 -14.41 2.47 3.56
CA ALA A 20 -14.79 1.22 2.92
C ALA A 20 -13.67 0.16 2.98
N LEU A 21 -12.41 0.57 2.75
CA LEU A 21 -11.25 -0.33 2.84
C LEU A 21 -10.98 -0.78 4.28
N ARG A 22 -11.20 0.10 5.27
CA ARG A 22 -11.11 -0.28 6.70
C ARG A 22 -12.14 -1.33 7.05
N THR A 23 -13.41 -1.08 6.73
CA THR A 23 -14.50 -2.03 6.98
C THR A 23 -14.19 -3.37 6.32
N ARG A 24 -13.79 -3.36 5.05
CA ARG A 24 -13.42 -4.59 4.33
C ARG A 24 -12.25 -5.33 5.00
N SER A 25 -11.21 -4.61 5.42
CA SER A 25 -10.07 -5.23 6.11
C SER A 25 -10.47 -5.84 7.44
N ASP A 26 -11.41 -5.22 8.16
CA ASP A 26 -11.92 -5.76 9.43
C ASP A 26 -12.81 -6.98 9.19
N GLU A 27 -13.69 -6.95 8.19
CA GLU A 27 -14.51 -8.09 7.78
C GLU A 27 -13.67 -9.31 7.42
N TYR A 28 -12.61 -9.12 6.61
CA TYR A 28 -11.68 -10.20 6.27
C TYR A 28 -10.98 -10.77 7.50
N ARG A 29 -10.54 -9.91 8.42
CA ARG A 29 -9.93 -10.31 9.69
C ARG A 29 -10.90 -11.16 10.54
N LEU A 30 -12.15 -10.73 10.66
CA LEU A 30 -13.19 -11.43 11.41
C LEU A 30 -13.57 -12.77 10.78
N HIS A 31 -13.66 -12.84 9.45
CA HIS A 31 -13.92 -14.09 8.73
C HIS A 31 -12.78 -15.10 8.90
N LEU A 32 -11.52 -14.67 8.82
CA LEU A 32 -10.39 -15.58 9.04
C LEU A 32 -10.38 -16.13 10.47
N LYS A 33 -10.79 -15.32 11.45
CA LYS A 33 -10.95 -15.76 12.83
C LYS A 33 -12.06 -16.81 12.97
N SER A 34 -13.25 -16.57 12.39
CA SER A 34 -14.36 -17.51 12.49
C SER A 34 -14.10 -18.82 11.76
N ASP A 35 -13.49 -18.76 10.58
CA ASP A 35 -13.44 -19.89 9.64
C ASP A 35 -12.19 -20.75 9.81
N GLN A 36 -11.10 -20.18 10.32
CA GLN A 36 -9.80 -20.84 10.40
C GLN A 36 -9.24 -20.91 11.83
N ASN A 37 -9.88 -20.27 12.81
CA ASN A 37 -9.47 -20.25 14.23
C ASN A 37 -7.98 -19.89 14.43
N LEU A 38 -7.52 -18.87 13.70
CA LEU A 38 -6.12 -18.43 13.73
C LEU A 38 -5.76 -17.71 15.04
N ASP A 39 -4.50 -17.84 15.49
CA ASP A 39 -3.98 -17.07 16.63
C ASP A 39 -3.81 -15.60 16.23
N GLU A 40 -4.68 -14.74 16.76
CA GLU A 40 -4.74 -13.30 16.45
C GLU A 40 -3.42 -12.56 16.69
N SER A 41 -2.63 -13.04 17.66
CA SER A 41 -1.41 -12.37 18.10
C SER A 41 -0.17 -12.81 17.33
N LYS A 42 -0.22 -13.98 16.68
CA LYS A 42 0.97 -14.62 16.09
C LYS A 42 0.84 -14.91 14.60
N ASP A 43 -0.37 -15.09 14.08
CA ASP A 43 -0.56 -15.50 12.70
C ASP A 43 -0.52 -14.30 11.74
N ILE A 44 0.40 -14.35 10.77
CA ILE A 44 0.61 -13.26 9.81
C ILE A 44 -0.63 -13.01 8.95
N ARG A 45 -1.49 -14.01 8.72
CA ARG A 45 -2.74 -13.85 7.96
C ARG A 45 -3.66 -12.87 8.67
N PHE A 46 -3.84 -13.04 9.98
CA PHE A 46 -4.64 -12.12 10.79
C PHE A 46 -3.94 -10.77 10.97
N ARG A 47 -2.64 -10.79 11.28
CA ARG A 47 -1.86 -9.58 11.54
C ARG A 47 -1.76 -8.67 10.32
N PHE A 48 -1.68 -9.22 9.11
CA PHE A 48 -1.69 -8.43 7.87
C PHE A 48 -2.93 -7.51 7.78
N PHE A 49 -4.13 -8.07 7.95
CA PHE A 49 -5.37 -7.28 7.89
C PHE A 49 -5.48 -6.30 9.06
N ASN A 50 -5.01 -6.68 10.25
CA ASN A 50 -4.98 -5.74 11.38
C ASN A 50 -4.04 -4.56 11.12
N LEU A 51 -2.85 -4.81 10.56
CA LEU A 51 -1.89 -3.75 10.21
C LEU A 51 -2.43 -2.84 9.10
N MET A 52 -3.08 -3.41 8.09
CA MET A 52 -3.76 -2.63 7.05
C MET A 52 -4.89 -1.77 7.63
N TYR A 53 -5.75 -2.34 8.48
CA TYR A 53 -6.82 -1.61 9.16
C TYR A 53 -6.28 -0.40 9.96
N LEU A 54 -5.27 -0.62 10.81
CA LEU A 54 -4.65 0.45 11.61
C LEU A 54 -3.97 1.51 10.72
N CYS A 55 -3.27 1.06 9.68
CA CYS A 55 -2.64 1.95 8.70
C CYS A 55 -3.66 2.88 8.05
N LEU A 56 -4.78 2.34 7.59
CA LEU A 56 -5.85 3.12 6.98
C LEU A 56 -6.51 4.12 7.97
N ILE A 57 -6.60 3.79 9.27
CA ILE A 57 -7.04 4.76 10.31
C ILE A 57 -6.07 5.94 10.37
N TYR A 58 -4.77 5.69 10.37
CA TYR A 58 -3.79 6.78 10.39
C TYR A 58 -3.90 7.68 9.15
N PHE A 59 -4.18 7.09 7.99
CA PHE A 59 -4.41 7.88 6.78
C PHE A 59 -5.70 8.68 6.78
N ASP A 60 -6.78 8.17 7.37
CA ASP A 60 -7.99 8.95 7.60
C ASP A 60 -7.73 10.17 8.49
N ILE A 61 -7.01 9.96 9.60
CA ILE A 61 -6.62 11.05 10.50
C ILE A 61 -5.78 12.10 9.76
N ASN A 62 -4.79 11.66 8.99
CA ASN A 62 -3.92 12.56 8.23
C ASN A 62 -4.67 13.31 7.12
N LEU A 63 -5.60 12.66 6.43
CA LEU A 63 -6.42 13.30 5.40
C LEU A 63 -7.38 14.32 6.00
N LEU A 64 -8.02 13.99 7.13
CA LEU A 64 -8.84 14.94 7.89
C LEU A 64 -8.03 16.12 8.42
N PHE A 65 -6.81 15.88 8.89
CA PHE A 65 -5.91 16.94 9.31
C PHE A 65 -5.54 17.84 8.12
N HIS A 66 -5.17 17.26 6.99
CA HIS A 66 -4.88 18.01 5.75
C HIS A 66 -6.06 18.92 5.38
N LEU A 67 -7.26 18.33 5.29
CA LEU A 67 -8.52 19.00 4.95
C LEU A 67 -8.84 20.20 5.84
N ASN A 68 -8.64 20.04 7.15
CA ASN A 68 -9.10 20.99 8.14
C ASN A 68 -8.04 22.02 8.53
N LYS A 69 -6.75 21.74 8.27
CA LYS A 69 -5.64 22.51 8.83
C LYS A 69 -4.57 22.91 7.83
N LEU A 70 -4.47 22.25 6.68
CA LEU A 70 -3.36 22.45 5.75
C LEU A 70 -3.78 22.89 4.35
N ILE A 71 -5.07 23.03 4.05
CA ILE A 71 -5.51 23.52 2.72
C ILE A 71 -5.31 25.03 2.59
N LYS A 72 -5.62 25.80 3.65
CA LYS A 72 -5.62 27.26 3.59
C LYS A 72 -4.40 27.83 4.33
N PRO A 73 -3.73 28.86 3.76
CA PRO A 73 -2.62 29.52 4.44
C PRO A 73 -2.97 30.03 5.83
N GLU A 74 -4.19 30.55 6.04
CA GLU A 74 -4.62 31.08 7.32
C GLU A 74 -4.74 29.98 8.39
N ASP A 75 -5.19 28.79 7.99
CA ASP A 75 -5.31 27.64 8.89
C ASP A 75 -3.91 27.12 9.29
N ILE A 76 -2.96 27.08 8.34
CA ILE A 76 -1.55 26.73 8.64
C ILE A 76 -0.94 27.75 9.59
N ASN A 77 -1.11 29.04 9.30
CA ASN A 77 -0.57 30.13 10.11
C ASN A 77 -1.14 30.15 11.55
N SER A 78 -2.35 29.59 11.75
CA SER A 78 -2.93 29.40 13.09
C SER A 78 -2.23 28.32 13.93
N ILE A 79 -1.50 27.40 13.28
CA ILE A 79 -0.74 26.34 13.94
C ILE A 79 0.72 26.74 14.11
N ILE A 80 1.36 27.19 13.03
CA ILE A 80 2.74 27.64 12.99
C ILE A 80 2.78 28.93 12.17
N PRO A 81 3.23 30.06 12.76
CA PRO A 81 3.38 31.31 12.02
C PRO A 81 4.34 31.15 10.82
N ILE A 82 3.90 31.55 9.64
CA ILE A 82 4.66 31.47 8.39
C ILE A 82 4.75 32.84 7.72
N SER A 83 5.86 33.08 7.02
CA SER A 83 6.21 34.38 6.45
C SER A 83 5.41 34.77 5.20
N ASP A 84 4.91 33.78 4.44
CA ASP A 84 4.30 34.00 3.14
C ASP A 84 3.40 32.83 2.69
N ASN A 85 2.47 33.12 1.78
CA ASN A 85 1.53 32.13 1.25
C ASN A 85 2.20 31.05 0.40
N ALA A 86 3.34 31.33 -0.25
CA ALA A 86 4.03 30.34 -1.09
C ALA A 86 4.60 29.21 -0.24
N THR A 87 5.16 29.55 0.92
CA THR A 87 5.58 28.60 1.96
C THR A 87 4.39 27.75 2.45
N ALA A 88 3.22 28.37 2.68
CA ALA A 88 2.00 27.66 3.06
C ALA A 88 1.59 26.59 2.03
N PHE A 89 1.55 26.96 0.75
CA PHE A 89 1.21 26.03 -0.34
C PHE A 89 2.23 24.90 -0.48
N LYS A 90 3.51 25.20 -0.25
CA LYS A 90 4.56 24.17 -0.25
C LYS A 90 4.36 23.18 0.89
N ILE A 91 4.12 23.65 2.11
CA ILE A 91 3.84 22.78 3.28
C ILE A 91 2.65 21.86 3.01
N SER A 92 1.55 22.40 2.47
CA SER A 92 0.37 21.62 2.09
C SER A 92 0.71 20.49 1.11
N ASN A 93 1.40 20.83 0.01
CA ASN A 93 1.79 19.86 -1.01
C ASN A 93 2.79 18.81 -0.49
N ASP A 94 3.81 19.25 0.25
CA ASP A 94 4.83 18.37 0.81
C ASP A 94 4.21 17.40 1.83
N TYR A 95 3.24 17.85 2.63
CA TYR A 95 2.48 17.00 3.54
C TYR A 95 1.66 15.93 2.79
N LYS A 96 1.00 16.31 1.68
CA LYS A 96 0.28 15.36 0.83
C LYS A 96 1.21 14.31 0.24
N VAL A 97 2.37 14.72 -0.29
CA VAL A 97 3.39 13.80 -0.82
C VAL A 97 3.93 12.89 0.27
N PHE A 98 4.21 13.42 1.45
CA PHE A 98 4.67 12.65 2.61
C PHE A 98 3.67 11.56 2.97
N ASN A 99 2.37 11.89 3.08
CA ASN A 99 1.34 10.90 3.36
C ASN A 99 1.24 9.83 2.28
N ASN A 100 1.25 10.19 1.00
CA ASN A 100 1.22 9.21 -0.08
C ASN A 100 2.41 8.24 0.01
N ASN A 101 3.61 8.77 0.25
CA ASN A 101 4.82 7.97 0.41
C ASN A 101 4.73 7.05 1.64
N SER A 102 4.22 7.53 2.77
CA SER A 102 4.01 6.72 3.97
C SER A 102 3.03 5.57 3.72
N LEU A 103 1.94 5.79 2.95
CA LEU A 103 1.00 4.73 2.61
C LEU A 103 1.68 3.66 1.78
N ILE A 104 2.42 4.08 0.75
CA ILE A 104 3.20 3.17 -0.10
C ILE A 104 4.18 2.36 0.75
N TYR A 105 4.99 3.00 1.59
CA TYR A 105 5.96 2.29 2.43
C TYR A 105 5.32 1.29 3.37
N ASN A 106 4.27 1.68 4.09
CA ASN A 106 3.59 0.80 5.03
C ASN A 106 2.97 -0.41 4.32
N THR A 107 2.21 -0.18 3.24
CA THR A 107 1.60 -1.28 2.47
C THR A 107 2.67 -2.20 1.87
N THR A 108 3.77 -1.65 1.35
CA THR A 108 4.87 -2.46 0.80
C THR A 108 5.49 -3.34 1.87
N THR A 109 5.75 -2.79 3.07
CA THR A 109 6.27 -3.53 4.21
C THR A 109 5.33 -4.65 4.64
N PHE A 110 4.03 -4.39 4.75
CA PHE A 110 3.07 -5.41 5.17
C PHE A 110 2.97 -6.55 4.16
N VAL A 111 2.94 -6.24 2.86
CA VAL A 111 2.96 -7.24 1.79
C VAL A 111 4.26 -8.03 1.83
N GLU A 112 5.42 -7.37 1.97
CA GLU A 112 6.70 -8.05 2.03
C GLU A 112 6.80 -9.01 3.23
N THR A 113 6.42 -8.55 4.42
CA THR A 113 6.41 -9.38 5.63
C THR A 113 5.46 -10.56 5.46
N PHE A 114 4.25 -10.36 4.93
CA PHE A 114 3.31 -11.46 4.67
C PHE A 114 3.93 -12.53 3.76
N PHE A 115 4.51 -12.12 2.64
CA PHE A 115 5.08 -13.04 1.66
C PHE A 115 6.29 -13.80 2.23
N ARG A 116 7.17 -13.11 2.96
CA ARG A 116 8.34 -13.73 3.58
C ARG A 116 7.96 -14.68 4.72
N SER A 117 6.94 -14.36 5.52
CA SER A 117 6.41 -15.27 6.54
C SER A 117 5.81 -16.53 5.93
N VAL A 118 5.05 -16.42 4.83
CA VAL A 118 4.52 -17.59 4.10
C VAL A 118 5.68 -18.46 3.61
N LEU A 119 6.70 -17.87 3.00
CA LEU A 119 7.85 -18.65 2.53
C LEU A 119 8.64 -19.29 3.67
N ARG A 120 8.83 -18.60 4.79
CA ARG A 120 9.46 -19.19 5.97
C ARG A 120 8.70 -20.41 6.46
N GLN A 121 7.36 -20.36 6.44
CA GLN A 121 6.54 -21.50 6.81
C GLN A 121 6.69 -22.69 5.84
N VAL A 122 6.88 -22.41 4.55
CA VAL A 122 7.05 -23.45 3.52
C VAL A 122 8.46 -24.05 3.54
N ASP A 123 9.48 -23.21 3.65
CA ASP A 123 10.89 -23.60 3.50
C ASP A 123 11.52 -24.03 4.84
N GLY A 124 10.90 -23.68 5.97
CA GLY A 124 11.44 -23.91 7.32
C GLY A 124 12.49 -22.87 7.75
N ASP A 125 12.91 -21.96 6.86
CA ASP A 125 13.90 -20.91 7.14
C ASP A 125 13.57 -19.57 6.46
N TYR A 126 14.19 -18.49 6.90
CA TYR A 126 13.97 -17.15 6.38
C TYR A 126 14.46 -17.01 4.93
N PHE A 127 13.56 -16.60 4.03
CA PHE A 127 13.91 -16.28 2.66
C PHE A 127 14.65 -14.94 2.58
N ALA A 128 15.97 -14.96 2.39
CA ALA A 128 16.81 -13.76 2.26
C ALA A 128 16.91 -13.17 0.84
N GLY A 129 16.23 -13.76 -0.14
CA GLY A 129 16.30 -13.31 -1.54
C GLY A 129 15.57 -11.99 -1.81
N ALA A 130 15.76 -11.45 -3.02
CA ALA A 130 15.06 -10.27 -3.51
C ALA A 130 13.53 -10.48 -3.52
N PHE A 131 12.76 -9.42 -3.20
CA PHE A 131 11.31 -9.52 -3.06
C PHE A 131 10.61 -10.06 -4.31
N TRP A 132 11.05 -9.71 -5.52
CA TRP A 132 10.43 -10.22 -6.75
C TRP A 132 10.44 -11.76 -6.83
N LYS A 133 11.50 -12.41 -6.32
CA LYS A 133 11.55 -13.88 -6.21
C LYS A 133 10.58 -14.40 -5.15
N ALA A 134 10.46 -13.68 -4.02
CA ALA A 134 9.50 -14.04 -2.99
C ALA A 134 8.06 -13.97 -3.54
N LYS A 135 7.74 -12.87 -4.24
CA LYS A 135 6.48 -12.66 -4.97
C LYS A 135 6.13 -13.81 -5.90
N GLU A 136 7.03 -14.15 -6.82
CA GLU A 136 6.80 -15.24 -7.79
C GLU A 136 6.54 -16.59 -7.13
N ARG A 137 7.31 -16.93 -6.09
CA ARG A 137 7.15 -18.20 -5.36
C ARG A 137 5.81 -18.27 -4.62
N VAL A 138 5.45 -17.20 -3.92
CA VAL A 138 4.18 -17.12 -3.18
C VAL A 138 2.98 -17.12 -4.12
N PHE A 139 3.07 -16.41 -5.24
CA PHE A 139 2.02 -16.42 -6.27
C PHE A 139 1.84 -17.78 -6.93
N LYS A 140 2.95 -18.48 -7.23
CA LYS A 140 2.89 -19.86 -7.70
C LYS A 140 2.26 -20.80 -6.65
N LEU A 141 2.57 -20.61 -5.37
CA LEU A 141 2.00 -21.41 -4.28
C LEU A 141 0.48 -21.20 -4.12
N THR A 142 -0.04 -20.06 -4.53
CA THR A 142 -1.45 -19.66 -4.33
C THR A 142 -2.23 -19.53 -5.62
N ASP A 143 -1.68 -20.07 -6.72
CA ASP A 143 -2.25 -20.03 -8.06
C ASP A 143 -2.68 -18.62 -8.53
N VAL A 144 -1.98 -17.58 -8.06
CA VAL A 144 -2.18 -16.20 -8.52
C VAL A 144 -1.64 -16.07 -9.93
N LYS A 145 -2.56 -15.85 -10.88
CA LYS A 145 -2.21 -15.69 -12.30
C LYS A 145 -1.52 -14.35 -12.55
N VAL A 146 -0.56 -14.38 -13.48
CA VAL A 146 0.07 -13.19 -14.06
C VAL A 146 -1.02 -12.28 -14.65
N ASP A 147 -0.79 -10.97 -14.58
CA ASP A 147 -1.67 -9.92 -15.11
C ASP A 147 -3.07 -9.82 -14.46
N THR A 148 -3.29 -10.49 -13.33
CA THR A 148 -4.45 -10.18 -12.47
C THR A 148 -4.28 -8.83 -11.79
N ASP A 149 -5.38 -8.19 -11.40
CA ASP A 149 -5.34 -6.88 -10.72
C ASP A 149 -4.46 -6.93 -9.46
N PHE A 150 -4.52 -8.01 -8.68
CA PHE A 150 -3.65 -8.21 -7.53
C PHE A 150 -2.17 -8.33 -7.91
N TRP A 151 -1.84 -9.12 -8.95
CA TRP A 151 -0.47 -9.23 -9.44
C TRP A 151 0.09 -7.86 -9.88
N LEU A 152 -0.72 -7.12 -10.63
CA LEU A 152 -0.37 -5.81 -11.17
C LEU A 152 -0.26 -4.78 -10.05
N ALA A 153 -1.17 -4.76 -9.07
CA ALA A 153 -1.14 -3.88 -7.91
C ALA A 153 0.16 -4.06 -7.09
N VAL A 154 0.53 -5.30 -6.77
CA VAL A 154 1.81 -5.59 -6.07
C VAL A 154 3.00 -5.17 -6.93
N THR A 155 2.95 -5.40 -8.24
CA THR A 155 4.03 -5.01 -9.15
C THR A 155 4.20 -3.50 -9.19
N VAL A 156 3.13 -2.73 -9.42
CA VAL A 156 3.14 -1.26 -9.39
C VAL A 156 3.67 -0.77 -8.05
N LEU A 157 3.11 -1.24 -6.93
CA LEU A 157 3.49 -0.81 -5.58
C LEU A 157 5.00 -0.90 -5.33
N PHE A 158 5.64 -2.03 -5.67
CA PHE A 158 7.06 -2.22 -5.42
C PHE A 158 7.95 -1.40 -6.35
N HIS A 159 7.51 -1.15 -7.60
CA HIS A 159 8.20 -0.20 -8.48
C HIS A 159 8.11 1.23 -7.94
N VAL A 160 6.94 1.63 -7.44
CA VAL A 160 6.78 2.94 -6.79
C VAL A 160 7.69 3.06 -5.57
N ARG A 161 7.65 2.09 -4.67
CA ARG A 161 8.50 2.08 -3.47
C ARG A 161 9.98 2.17 -3.84
N ASN A 162 10.41 1.44 -4.86
CA ASN A 162 11.79 1.52 -5.35
C ASN A 162 12.15 2.93 -5.82
N GLY A 163 11.29 3.59 -6.61
CA GLY A 163 11.60 4.94 -7.05
C GLY A 163 11.57 5.97 -5.91
N ILE A 164 10.69 5.85 -4.92
CA ILE A 164 10.72 6.74 -3.73
C ILE A 164 12.05 6.58 -2.98
N HIS A 165 12.53 5.34 -2.77
CA HIS A 165 13.84 5.10 -2.14
C HIS A 165 15.02 5.72 -2.90
N ASN A 166 14.88 5.87 -4.22
CA ASN A 166 15.90 6.44 -5.10
C ASN A 166 15.59 7.91 -5.44
N ASN A 167 15.01 8.67 -4.49
CA ASN A 167 14.71 10.09 -4.63
C ASN A 167 13.83 10.43 -5.85
N GLY A 168 12.89 9.54 -6.18
CA GLY A 168 11.96 9.68 -7.31
C GLY A 168 12.45 9.07 -8.63
N LEU A 169 13.68 8.56 -8.70
CA LEU A 169 14.24 7.93 -9.91
C LEU A 169 13.99 6.43 -9.92
N HIS A 170 13.49 5.88 -11.03
CA HIS A 170 13.45 4.42 -11.17
C HIS A 170 14.85 3.88 -11.47
N ILE A 171 15.28 2.88 -10.70
CA ILE A 171 16.57 2.19 -10.92
C ILE A 171 16.28 0.75 -11.34
N GLY A 172 16.37 0.49 -12.65
CA GLY A 172 16.40 -0.86 -13.21
C GLY A 172 17.79 -1.50 -13.10
N THR A 173 17.87 -2.79 -12.77
CA THR A 173 19.13 -3.54 -12.59
C THR A 173 19.42 -4.56 -13.70
N SER A 174 18.52 -4.71 -14.67
CA SER A 174 18.61 -5.67 -15.78
C SER A 174 18.10 -5.04 -17.09
N GLN A 175 18.45 -5.61 -18.25
CA GLN A 175 17.93 -5.14 -19.55
C GLN A 175 16.40 -5.08 -19.60
N GLN A 176 15.70 -6.05 -18.99
CA GLN A 176 14.23 -6.07 -18.91
C GLN A 176 13.66 -4.99 -17.96
N THR A 177 14.47 -4.44 -17.06
CA THR A 177 14.05 -3.40 -16.12
C THR A 177 14.55 -2.00 -16.49
N GLN A 178 15.30 -1.88 -17.59
CA GLN A 178 15.70 -0.59 -18.19
C GLN A 178 14.48 0.23 -18.61
N ARG A 179 13.46 -0.44 -19.16
CA ARG A 179 12.17 0.17 -19.44
C ARG A 179 11.06 -0.85 -19.29
N MET A 180 10.20 -0.64 -18.31
CA MET A 180 9.03 -1.49 -18.04
C MET A 180 7.75 -0.68 -18.22
N ARG A 181 6.73 -1.33 -18.76
CA ARG A 181 5.37 -0.79 -18.83
C ARG A 181 4.44 -1.73 -18.10
N VAL A 182 3.63 -1.18 -17.20
CA VAL A 182 2.61 -1.92 -16.46
C VAL A 182 1.28 -1.21 -16.67
N THR A 183 0.31 -1.90 -17.25
CA THR A 183 -1.06 -1.37 -17.38
C THR A 183 -1.90 -1.93 -16.24
N TYR A 184 -2.39 -1.06 -15.38
CA TYR A 184 -3.15 -1.42 -14.18
C TYR A 184 -4.42 -0.57 -14.13
N ARG A 185 -5.59 -1.23 -14.05
CA ARG A 185 -6.94 -0.62 -14.09
C ARG A 185 -7.07 0.48 -15.18
N GLY A 186 -6.57 0.19 -16.38
CA GLY A 186 -6.62 1.08 -17.53
C GLY A 186 -5.61 2.25 -17.54
N LYS A 187 -4.83 2.44 -16.47
CA LYS A 187 -3.72 3.41 -16.42
C LYS A 187 -2.39 2.70 -16.76
N THR A 188 -1.60 3.26 -17.67
CA THR A 188 -0.27 2.73 -18.01
C THR A 188 0.81 3.47 -17.24
N PHE A 189 1.57 2.72 -16.45
CA PHE A 189 2.75 3.18 -15.71
C PHE A 189 4.00 2.81 -16.49
N VAL A 190 4.89 3.78 -16.67
CA VAL A 190 6.17 3.59 -17.37
C VAL A 190 7.30 3.80 -16.38
N TYR A 191 8.13 2.79 -16.21
CA TYR A 191 9.30 2.80 -15.36
C TYR A 191 10.55 2.72 -16.23
N GLU A 192 11.30 3.81 -16.30
CA GLU A 192 12.49 3.92 -17.15
C GLU A 192 13.70 4.25 -16.29
N HIS A 193 14.79 3.50 -16.48
CA HIS A 193 15.98 3.61 -15.64
C HIS A 193 16.55 5.03 -15.73
N GLY A 194 16.79 5.65 -14.58
CA GLY A 194 17.34 7.01 -14.48
C GLY A 194 16.33 8.13 -14.74
N PHE A 195 15.06 7.82 -15.03
CA PHE A 195 14.02 8.81 -15.23
C PHE A 195 13.15 8.98 -13.97
N PRO A 196 12.65 10.21 -13.73
CA PRO A 196 11.71 10.46 -12.64
C PRO A 196 10.41 9.70 -12.89
N MET A 197 9.88 9.10 -11.84
CA MET A 197 8.54 8.53 -11.89
C MET A 197 7.49 9.63 -11.78
N ALA A 198 6.37 9.44 -12.48
CA ALA A 198 5.18 10.23 -12.20
C ALA A 198 4.71 9.97 -10.75
N GLY A 199 4.20 11.01 -10.10
CA GLY A 199 3.53 10.87 -8.81
C GLY A 199 2.27 10.01 -8.91
N TYR A 200 1.84 9.44 -7.79
CA TYR A 200 0.66 8.58 -7.71
C TYR A 200 -0.48 9.33 -7.02
N ASP A 201 -1.63 9.37 -7.68
CA ASP A 201 -2.85 9.93 -7.12
C ASP A 201 -3.47 8.99 -6.06
N TYR A 202 -4.27 9.56 -5.16
CA TYR A 202 -4.95 8.78 -4.11
C TYR A 202 -5.85 7.70 -4.70
N GLU A 203 -6.51 7.96 -5.84
CA GLU A 203 -7.36 6.98 -6.50
C GLU A 203 -6.61 5.69 -6.86
N THR A 204 -5.42 5.82 -7.43
CA THR A 204 -4.55 4.71 -7.81
C THR A 204 -4.05 4.00 -6.56
N LEU A 205 -3.59 4.74 -5.55
CA LEU A 205 -3.10 4.14 -4.30
C LEU A 205 -4.20 3.37 -3.56
N LEU A 206 -5.40 3.92 -3.47
CA LEU A 206 -6.55 3.25 -2.85
C LEU A 206 -6.98 2.02 -3.64
N SER A 207 -6.92 2.06 -4.97
CA SER A 207 -7.17 0.88 -5.82
C SER A 207 -6.14 -0.22 -5.59
N ILE A 208 -4.86 0.15 -5.49
CA ILE A 208 -3.77 -0.80 -5.18
C ILE A 208 -4.01 -1.46 -3.83
N VAL A 209 -4.37 -0.67 -2.81
CA VAL A 209 -4.71 -1.19 -1.48
C VAL A 209 -5.91 -2.15 -1.55
N GLU A 210 -6.95 -1.79 -2.29
CA GLU A 210 -8.13 -2.63 -2.50
C GLU A 210 -7.75 -4.00 -3.08
N ASP A 211 -7.03 -4.01 -4.21
CA ASP A 211 -6.65 -5.26 -4.88
C ASP A 211 -5.68 -6.10 -4.04
N ILE A 212 -4.87 -5.46 -3.21
CA ILE A 212 -3.99 -6.14 -2.24
C ILE A 212 -4.80 -6.80 -1.13
N LEU A 213 -5.78 -6.10 -0.53
CA LEU A 213 -6.64 -6.68 0.50
C LEU A 213 -7.41 -7.89 -0.04
N ASP A 214 -8.06 -7.72 -1.19
CA ASP A 214 -8.85 -8.77 -1.84
C ASP A 214 -7.96 -9.95 -2.25
N GLY A 215 -6.78 -9.67 -2.82
CA GLY A 215 -5.81 -10.66 -3.24
C GLY A 215 -5.25 -11.49 -2.09
N VAL A 216 -4.81 -10.83 -1.01
CA VAL A 216 -4.31 -11.53 0.18
C VAL A 216 -5.41 -12.34 0.86
N TYR A 217 -6.65 -11.84 0.88
CA TYR A 217 -7.76 -12.60 1.46
C TYR A 217 -8.07 -13.87 0.65
N ARG A 218 -8.05 -13.77 -0.68
CA ARG A 218 -8.18 -14.95 -1.56
C ARG A 218 -7.04 -15.94 -1.33
N MET A 219 -5.80 -15.45 -1.19
CA MET A 219 -4.65 -16.30 -0.85
C MET A 219 -4.84 -17.01 0.49
N CYS A 220 -5.29 -16.31 1.54
CA CYS A 220 -5.53 -16.90 2.86
C CYS A 220 -6.60 -18.00 2.83
N ASN A 221 -7.51 -17.96 1.85
CA ASN A 221 -8.54 -18.99 1.64
C ASN A 221 -8.13 -20.06 0.62
N HIS A 222 -6.98 -19.91 -0.03
CA HIS A 222 -6.44 -20.93 -0.93
C HIS A 222 -6.05 -22.19 -0.13
N PRO A 223 -6.33 -23.42 -0.62
CA PRO A 223 -6.06 -24.65 0.13
C PRO A 223 -4.63 -24.74 0.68
N ASN A 224 -3.64 -24.35 -0.13
CA ASN A 224 -2.24 -24.40 0.27
C ASN A 224 -1.90 -23.51 1.48
N LEU A 225 -2.60 -22.40 1.70
CA LEU A 225 -2.36 -21.51 2.85
C LEU A 225 -3.36 -21.78 3.97
N LYS A 226 -4.62 -22.04 3.64
CA LYS A 226 -5.69 -22.32 4.60
C LYS A 226 -5.35 -23.55 5.47
N GLN A 227 -4.72 -24.56 4.88
CA GLN A 227 -4.31 -25.77 5.60
C GLN A 227 -2.97 -25.64 6.33
N MET A 228 -2.24 -24.54 6.13
CA MET A 228 -1.01 -24.32 6.88
C MET A 228 -1.36 -24.12 8.36
N PRO A 229 -0.51 -24.66 9.27
CA PRO A 229 -0.60 -24.34 10.68
C PRO A 229 -0.28 -22.85 10.91
N LEU A 230 0.01 -22.46 12.14
CA LEU A 230 0.44 -21.10 12.47
C LEU A 230 1.53 -20.59 11.51
N ILE A 231 1.25 -19.52 10.77
CA ILE A 231 2.25 -18.84 9.95
C ILE A 231 2.80 -17.69 10.77
N GLN A 232 3.93 -17.91 11.44
CA GLN A 232 4.45 -16.95 12.39
C GLN A 232 4.90 -15.67 11.68
N ASP A 233 4.48 -14.52 12.23
CA ASP A 233 5.05 -13.24 11.83
C ASP A 233 6.55 -13.21 12.17
N ILE A 234 7.37 -12.94 11.17
CA ILE A 234 8.82 -12.79 11.33
C ILE A 234 9.21 -11.47 12.02
N GLY A 235 8.23 -10.61 12.31
CA GLY A 235 8.42 -9.27 12.83
C GLY A 235 8.89 -8.31 11.74
N THR A 236 8.44 -7.06 11.82
CA THR A 236 9.19 -5.95 11.25
C THR A 236 10.33 -5.66 12.22
N VAL A 237 11.58 -5.69 11.73
CA VAL A 237 12.75 -5.17 12.46
C VAL A 237 12.48 -3.73 12.88
#